data_AF-A0A938P8D3-F1
#
_entry.id   AF-A0A938P8D3-F1
#
_cell.length_a   1.000
_cell.length_b   1.000
_cell.length_c   1.000
_cell.angle_alpha   90.00
_cell.angle_beta   90.00
_cell.angle_gamma   90.00
#
_symmetry.space_group_name_H-M   'P 1'
#
loop_
_entity.id
_entity.type
_entity.pdbx_description
1 polymer ?
#
loop_
_entity_poly.entity_id
_entity_poly.type
_entity_poly.pdbx_seq_one_letter_code
_entity_poly.pdbx_strand_id
1 'polypeptide(L)'
;MKTLLVFWLVIFFHDFYSQSNYEKSFYGGLFYISDYVASDYFHNLKTNQDDLKLVDSIYTKALEFFNYDYSETFLCLTFATLPYNFIKSKFLFNTQLIIPLPSPSKKIFDKKVIQLPKKLFFDSPQNNFGDKDKLAHFFGSAFLRYNFGWFNLSKFMGIFVEQVEEKLFVNGSISGKDIVINHIGELFAETVKNNNKILPSDILKIYQLLFLKVYL
;
A
#
# COMPACT_ATOMS: atom_id res chain seq x y z
N MET A 1 44.33 14.93 -38.09
CA MET A 1 43.79 13.74 -37.39
C MET A 1 43.78 13.89 -35.86
N LYS A 2 43.30 15.01 -35.30
CA LYS A 2 43.11 15.15 -33.83
C LYS A 2 41.75 15.73 -33.42
N THR A 3 40.93 16.16 -34.37
CA THR A 3 39.66 16.83 -34.10
C THR A 3 38.42 15.93 -34.25
N LEU A 4 38.57 14.70 -34.76
CA LEU A 4 37.44 13.78 -34.95
C LEU A 4 37.14 12.86 -33.74
N LEU A 5 38.03 12.85 -32.73
CA LEU A 5 37.98 11.88 -31.63
C LEU A 5 37.22 12.39 -30.40
N VAL A 6 36.90 13.68 -30.34
CA VAL A 6 36.20 14.30 -29.20
C VAL A 6 34.68 14.10 -29.29
N PHE A 7 34.13 13.89 -30.48
CA PHE A 7 32.68 13.75 -30.66
C PHE A 7 32.13 12.36 -30.26
N TRP A 8 32.99 11.35 -30.12
CA TRP A 8 32.58 10.00 -29.74
C TRP A 8 32.56 9.76 -28.22
N LEU A 9 33.16 10.66 -27.43
CA LEU A 9 33.23 10.52 -25.96
C LEU A 9 32.03 11.11 -25.22
N VAL A 10 31.17 11.88 -25.89
CA VAL A 10 29.98 12.49 -25.27
C VAL A 10 28.74 11.57 -25.34
N ILE A 11 28.80 10.46 -26.09
CA ILE A 11 27.63 9.58 -26.31
C ILE A 11 27.56 8.41 -25.30
N PHE A 12 28.58 8.22 -24.44
CA PHE A 12 28.67 7.03 -23.57
C PHE A 12 28.31 7.22 -22.09
N PHE A 13 27.76 8.38 -21.70
CA PHE A 13 27.20 8.58 -20.35
C PHE A 13 25.78 9.13 -20.41
N HIS A 14 24.91 8.48 -21.18
CA HIS A 14 23.50 8.45 -20.79
C HIS A 14 23.31 7.21 -19.94
N ASP A 15 23.46 7.37 -18.62
CA ASP A 15 22.71 6.55 -17.70
C ASP A 15 21.25 6.62 -18.15
N PHE A 16 20.73 5.50 -18.64
CA PHE A 16 19.32 5.30 -18.90
C PHE A 16 18.59 5.38 -17.56
N TYR A 17 18.40 6.59 -17.04
CA TYR A 17 17.27 6.88 -16.19
C TYR A 17 16.04 6.75 -17.10
N SER A 18 15.56 5.52 -17.22
CA SER A 18 14.20 5.25 -17.69
C SER A 18 13.26 5.92 -16.70
N GLN A 19 13.06 7.23 -16.85
CA GLN A 19 11.86 7.88 -16.34
C GLN A 19 10.73 7.30 -17.18
N SER A 20 10.18 6.18 -16.73
CA SER A 20 8.84 5.81 -17.13
C SER A 20 7.96 6.99 -16.73
N ASN A 21 7.58 7.80 -17.73
CA ASN A 21 6.64 8.90 -17.54
C ASN A 21 5.27 8.25 -17.31
N TYR A 22 5.04 7.73 -16.10
CA TYR A 22 3.72 7.31 -15.70
C TYR A 22 2.83 8.55 -15.74
N GLU A 23 1.69 8.43 -16.41
CA GLU A 23 0.66 9.45 -16.40
C GLU A 23 0.20 9.69 -14.96
N LYS A 24 -0.08 10.94 -14.58
CA LYS A 24 -0.63 11.30 -13.26
C LYS A 24 -2.11 10.89 -13.15
N SER A 25 -2.37 9.59 -13.19
CA SER A 25 -3.67 8.94 -13.08
C SER A 25 -3.61 7.84 -12.03
N PHE A 26 -4.77 7.33 -11.62
CA PHE A 26 -4.86 6.19 -10.70
C PHE A 26 -3.99 5.00 -11.14
N TYR A 27 -4.09 4.59 -12.42
CA TYR A 27 -3.31 3.48 -12.95
C TYR A 27 -1.81 3.80 -13.05
N GLY A 28 -1.47 5.03 -13.44
CA GLY A 28 -0.07 5.45 -13.47
C GLY A 28 0.57 5.41 -12.08
N GLY A 29 -0.13 5.89 -11.05
CA GLY A 29 0.33 5.79 -9.67
C GLY A 29 0.41 4.35 -9.16
N LEU A 30 -0.60 3.53 -9.45
CA LEU A 30 -0.61 2.11 -9.09
C LEU A 30 0.62 1.38 -9.65
N PHE A 31 0.94 1.60 -10.91
CA PHE A 31 2.10 0.98 -11.56
C PHE A 31 3.41 1.57 -11.06
N TYR A 32 3.50 2.91 -10.95
CA TYR A 32 4.67 3.59 -10.40
C TYR A 32 5.04 3.07 -8.99
N ILE A 33 4.07 3.00 -8.08
CA ILE A 33 4.31 2.52 -6.71
C ILE A 33 4.58 1.01 -6.68
N SER A 34 3.91 0.23 -7.53
CA SER A 34 4.19 -1.20 -7.62
C SER A 34 5.61 -1.49 -8.11
N ASP A 35 6.08 -0.74 -9.11
CA ASP A 35 7.45 -0.84 -9.64
C ASP A 35 8.47 -0.34 -8.60
N TYR A 36 8.15 0.74 -7.89
CA TYR A 36 8.96 1.22 -6.77
C TYR A 36 9.15 0.14 -5.70
N VAL A 37 8.07 -0.47 -5.20
CA VAL A 37 8.13 -1.54 -4.18
C VAL A 37 8.78 -2.82 -4.73
N ALA A 38 8.64 -3.09 -6.03
CA ALA A 38 9.32 -4.22 -6.68
C ALA A 38 10.79 -3.95 -7.04
N SER A 39 11.28 -2.72 -6.89
CA SER A 39 12.64 -2.34 -7.32
C SER A 39 13.73 -2.97 -6.44
N ASP A 40 14.96 -2.99 -6.96
CA ASP A 40 16.13 -3.39 -6.16
C ASP A 40 16.51 -2.30 -5.14
N TYR A 41 16.18 -1.04 -5.44
CA TYR A 41 16.30 0.06 -4.48
C TYR A 41 15.46 -0.21 -3.22
N PHE A 42 14.19 -0.57 -3.39
CA PHE A 42 13.31 -0.85 -2.25
C PHE A 42 13.73 -2.12 -1.51
N HIS A 43 14.28 -3.12 -2.22
CA HIS A 43 14.86 -4.29 -1.60
C HIS A 43 16.02 -3.90 -0.66
N ASN A 44 16.94 -3.05 -1.13
CA ASN A 44 18.05 -2.53 -0.32
C ASN A 44 17.56 -1.65 0.84
N LEU A 45 16.47 -0.91 0.66
CA LEU A 45 15.84 -0.16 1.75
C LEU A 45 15.34 -1.12 2.84
N LYS A 46 14.66 -2.20 2.43
CA LYS A 46 14.10 -3.22 3.31
C LYS A 46 15.15 -3.99 4.11
N THR A 47 16.37 -4.15 3.61
CA THR A 47 17.45 -4.78 4.38
C THR A 47 17.99 -3.90 5.50
N ASN A 48 17.75 -2.58 5.46
CA ASN A 48 18.36 -1.60 6.36
C ASN A 48 17.35 -0.85 7.24
N GLN A 49 16.05 -1.02 7.01
CA GLN A 49 14.99 -0.28 7.70
C GLN A 49 13.93 -1.22 8.27
N ASP A 50 13.28 -0.76 9.34
CA ASP A 50 12.08 -1.43 9.86
C ASP A 50 10.88 -1.25 8.93
N ASP A 51 9.92 -2.17 9.05
CA ASP A 51 8.76 -2.22 8.17
C ASP A 51 7.88 -0.97 8.25
N LEU A 52 7.83 -0.25 9.38
CA LEU A 52 7.06 0.99 9.50
C LEU A 52 7.71 2.12 8.69
N LYS A 53 9.04 2.22 8.69
CA LYS A 53 9.77 3.17 7.83
C LYS A 53 9.60 2.87 6.35
N LEU A 54 9.46 1.61 5.98
CA LEU A 54 9.10 1.24 4.61
C LEU A 54 7.69 1.70 4.22
N VAL A 55 6.72 1.64 5.15
CA VAL A 55 5.37 2.19 4.92
C VAL A 55 5.44 3.70 4.70
N ASP A 56 6.20 4.43 5.51
CA ASP A 56 6.41 5.87 5.33
C ASP A 56 6.99 6.17 3.95
N SER A 57 7.99 5.39 3.53
CA SER A 57 8.65 5.55 2.23
C SER A 57 7.70 5.32 1.04
N ILE A 58 6.85 4.28 1.11
CA ILE A 58 5.79 4.02 0.12
C ILE A 58 4.82 5.19 0.05
N TYR A 59 4.38 5.68 1.21
CA TYR A 59 3.44 6.78 1.31
C TYR A 59 4.01 8.09 0.77
N THR A 60 5.23 8.46 1.16
CA THR A 60 5.90 9.68 0.65
C THR A 60 6.09 9.61 -0.86
N LYS A 61 6.48 8.45 -1.41
CA LYS A 61 6.59 8.27 -2.87
C LYS A 61 5.26 8.45 -3.59
N ALA A 62 4.16 7.98 -3.01
CA ALA A 62 2.83 8.19 -3.58
C ALA A 62 2.38 9.64 -3.49
N LEU A 63 2.60 10.32 -2.35
CA LEU A 63 2.32 11.76 -2.22
C LEU A 63 3.07 12.59 -3.26
N GLU A 64 4.36 12.34 -3.44
CA GLU A 64 5.18 13.03 -4.44
C GLU A 64 4.60 12.82 -5.85
N PHE A 65 4.19 11.60 -6.18
CA PHE A 65 3.59 11.27 -7.47
C PHE A 65 2.31 12.07 -7.75
N PHE A 66 1.43 12.17 -6.75
CA PHE A 66 0.14 12.86 -6.85
C PHE A 66 0.21 14.35 -6.47
N ASN A 67 1.41 14.95 -6.35
CA ASN A 67 1.61 16.34 -5.94
C ASN A 67 0.87 16.70 -4.64
N TYR A 68 0.93 15.80 -3.66
CA TYR A 68 0.27 15.93 -2.36
C TYR A 68 -1.27 15.93 -2.40
N ASP A 69 -1.88 15.38 -3.46
CA ASP A 69 -3.30 15.00 -3.43
C ASP A 69 -3.49 13.75 -2.57
N TYR A 70 -3.96 13.95 -1.35
CA TYR A 70 -4.19 12.89 -0.37
C TYR A 70 -5.30 11.93 -0.77
N SER A 71 -6.31 12.40 -1.50
CA SER A 71 -7.42 11.54 -1.93
C SER A 71 -6.94 10.49 -2.92
N GLU A 72 -6.27 10.94 -3.99
CA GLU A 72 -5.69 10.05 -4.99
C GLU A 72 -4.57 9.19 -4.40
N THR A 73 -3.77 9.74 -3.47
CA THR A 73 -2.73 8.99 -2.76
C THR A 73 -3.32 7.83 -1.97
N PHE A 74 -4.34 8.05 -1.14
CA PHE A 74 -4.93 6.98 -0.34
C PHE A 74 -5.62 5.94 -1.21
N LEU A 75 -6.34 6.35 -2.27
CA LEU A 75 -6.94 5.42 -3.22
C LEU A 75 -5.89 4.56 -3.91
N CYS A 76 -4.84 5.18 -4.45
CA CYS A 76 -3.74 4.49 -5.09
C CYS A 76 -3.06 3.50 -4.13
N LEU A 77 -2.74 3.94 -2.92
CA LEU A 77 -2.06 3.10 -1.93
C LEU A 77 -2.90 1.91 -1.52
N THR A 78 -4.22 2.07 -1.39
CA THR A 78 -5.16 0.96 -1.13
C THR A 78 -4.90 -0.19 -2.09
N PHE A 79 -4.84 0.09 -3.40
CA PHE A 79 -4.64 -0.95 -4.42
C PHE A 79 -3.17 -1.35 -4.61
N ALA A 80 -2.24 -0.41 -4.51
CA ALA A 80 -0.81 -0.69 -4.65
C ALA A 80 -0.32 -1.63 -3.54
N THR A 81 -0.86 -1.52 -2.32
CA THR A 81 -0.49 -2.41 -1.21
C THR A 81 -1.33 -3.68 -1.11
N LEU A 82 -2.30 -3.92 -2.01
CA LEU A 82 -3.04 -5.18 -2.02
C LEU A 82 -2.09 -6.36 -2.32
N PRO A 83 -2.08 -7.41 -1.48
CA PRO A 83 -1.31 -8.62 -1.73
C PRO A 83 -2.06 -9.64 -2.62
N TYR A 84 -3.17 -9.24 -3.24
CA TYR A 84 -3.98 -10.05 -4.15
C TYR A 84 -4.33 -9.27 -5.41
N ASN A 85 -4.40 -9.95 -6.56
CA ASN A 85 -4.74 -9.35 -7.87
C ASN A 85 -6.11 -9.81 -8.41
N PHE A 86 -6.91 -10.47 -7.60
CA PHE A 86 -8.26 -10.93 -7.93
C PHE A 86 -9.06 -11.03 -6.63
N ILE A 87 -10.38 -10.92 -6.69
CA ILE A 87 -11.34 -11.35 -5.64
C ILE A 87 -12.20 -12.52 -6.14
N LYS A 88 -12.76 -13.30 -5.23
CA LYS A 88 -13.65 -14.44 -5.54
C LYS A 88 -14.90 -14.15 -4.74
N SER A 89 -16.00 -13.93 -5.43
CA SER A 89 -17.29 -13.71 -4.81
C SER A 89 -18.17 -14.92 -5.12
N LYS A 90 -18.84 -15.46 -4.10
CA LYS A 90 -19.92 -16.41 -4.30
C LYS A 90 -21.08 -15.71 -5.00
N PHE A 91 -21.45 -16.26 -6.15
CA PHE A 91 -22.64 -15.92 -6.89
C PHE A 91 -23.70 -17.02 -6.69
N LEU A 92 -24.90 -16.81 -7.24
CA LEU A 92 -26.02 -17.77 -7.11
C LEU A 92 -25.59 -19.20 -7.47
N PHE A 93 -26.16 -20.19 -6.76
CA PHE A 93 -25.94 -21.63 -6.98
C PHE A 93 -24.49 -22.12 -6.80
N ASN A 94 -23.76 -21.65 -5.77
CA ASN A 94 -22.38 -22.02 -5.49
C ASN A 94 -21.37 -21.73 -6.62
N THR A 95 -21.73 -20.89 -7.59
CA THR A 95 -20.79 -20.45 -8.62
C THR A 95 -19.84 -19.40 -8.04
N GLN A 96 -18.54 -19.48 -8.38
CA GLN A 96 -17.54 -18.51 -7.94
C GLN A 96 -17.25 -17.53 -9.09
N LEU A 97 -17.60 -16.25 -8.88
CA LEU A 97 -17.20 -15.18 -9.78
C LEU A 97 -15.78 -14.73 -9.43
N ILE A 98 -14.86 -14.83 -10.38
CA ILE A 98 -13.50 -14.31 -10.24
C ILE A 98 -13.46 -12.91 -10.84
N ILE A 99 -13.27 -11.90 -9.99
CA ILE A 99 -13.18 -10.51 -10.44
C ILE A 99 -11.70 -10.11 -10.39
N PRO A 100 -11.06 -9.77 -11.52
CA PRO A 100 -9.69 -9.28 -11.52
C PRO A 100 -9.63 -7.91 -10.85
N LEU A 101 -8.57 -7.66 -10.09
CA LEU A 101 -8.30 -6.35 -9.50
C LEU A 101 -7.26 -5.61 -10.36
N PRO A 102 -7.26 -4.26 -10.33
CA PRO A 102 -6.15 -3.49 -10.88
C PRO A 102 -4.81 -4.00 -10.35
N SER A 103 -3.92 -4.41 -11.25
CA SER A 103 -2.65 -5.02 -10.90
C SER A 103 -1.61 -4.74 -11.98
N PRO A 104 -0.33 -4.57 -11.61
CA PRO A 104 0.76 -4.56 -12.58
C PRO A 104 0.94 -5.97 -13.19
N SER A 105 1.92 -6.10 -14.10
CA SER A 105 2.33 -7.40 -14.63
C SER A 105 2.64 -8.41 -13.52
N LYS A 106 2.40 -9.70 -13.78
CA LYS A 106 2.59 -10.77 -12.78
C LYS A 106 3.98 -10.74 -12.13
N LYS A 107 5.04 -10.50 -12.91
CA LYS A 107 6.42 -10.43 -12.41
C LYS A 107 6.59 -9.31 -11.37
N ILE A 108 6.07 -8.11 -11.67
CA ILE A 108 6.11 -6.96 -10.78
C ILE A 108 5.24 -7.21 -9.56
N PHE A 109 4.02 -7.72 -9.76
CA PHE A 109 3.10 -8.06 -8.68
C PHE A 109 3.74 -9.05 -7.68
N ASP A 110 4.31 -10.16 -8.15
CA ASP A 110 4.92 -11.18 -7.30
C ASP A 110 6.10 -10.60 -6.50
N LYS A 111 6.96 -9.82 -7.15
CA LYS A 111 8.11 -9.18 -6.50
C LYS A 111 7.66 -8.14 -5.47
N LYS A 112 6.68 -7.31 -5.81
CA LYS A 112 6.04 -6.35 -4.90
C LYS A 112 5.50 -7.04 -3.65
N VAL A 113 4.73 -8.11 -3.81
CA VAL A 113 4.11 -8.84 -2.68
C VAL A 113 5.16 -9.44 -1.75
N ILE A 114 6.28 -9.94 -2.26
CA ILE A 114 7.40 -10.41 -1.43
C ILE A 114 8.00 -9.25 -0.62
N GLN A 115 8.13 -8.09 -1.26
CA GLN A 115 8.79 -6.92 -0.69
C GLN A 115 7.90 -6.07 0.22
N LEU A 116 6.57 -6.17 0.14
CA LEU A 116 5.67 -5.41 1.02
C LEU A 116 6.03 -5.57 2.52
N PRO A 117 5.93 -4.48 3.31
CA PRO A 117 6.06 -4.53 4.77
C PRO A 117 5.08 -5.53 5.37
N LYS A 118 5.53 -6.33 6.34
CA LYS A 118 4.76 -7.45 6.92
C LYS A 118 4.76 -7.48 8.45
N LYS A 119 5.60 -6.70 9.12
CA LYS A 119 5.73 -6.56 10.57
C LYS A 119 5.29 -5.17 10.99
N LEU A 120 3.99 -4.90 10.91
CA LEU A 120 3.43 -3.59 11.26
C LEU A 120 3.24 -3.44 12.77
N PHE A 121 3.11 -4.55 13.49
CA PHE A 121 2.75 -4.58 14.90
C PHE A 121 3.67 -5.52 15.69
N PHE A 122 3.67 -5.38 17.02
CA PHE A 122 4.48 -6.25 17.90
C PHE A 122 4.00 -7.71 17.86
N ASP A 123 2.72 -7.93 17.55
CA ASP A 123 2.06 -9.23 17.43
C ASP A 123 1.85 -9.64 15.96
N SER A 124 2.61 -9.07 15.02
CA SER A 124 2.58 -9.47 13.62
C SER A 124 2.91 -10.97 13.47
N PRO A 125 2.17 -11.72 12.63
CA PRO A 125 2.49 -13.12 12.35
C PRO A 125 3.92 -13.26 11.81
N GLN A 126 4.66 -14.26 12.30
CA GLN A 126 6.05 -14.48 11.89
C GLN A 126 6.21 -15.17 10.53
N ASN A 127 5.10 -15.48 9.85
CA ASN A 127 5.12 -16.15 8.56
C ASN A 127 5.54 -15.20 7.40
N ASN A 128 5.58 -15.71 6.18
CA ASN A 128 5.99 -14.93 5.00
C ASN A 128 4.95 -13.88 4.56
N PHE A 129 3.70 -14.05 5.00
CA PHE A 129 2.61 -13.13 4.71
C PHE A 129 2.58 -11.96 5.71
N GLY A 130 2.66 -12.24 7.01
CA GLY A 130 2.59 -11.23 8.08
C GLY A 130 1.30 -10.40 8.00
N ASP A 131 1.44 -9.08 8.13
CA ASP A 131 0.35 -8.09 8.09
C ASP A 131 0.27 -7.33 6.75
N LYS A 132 0.67 -7.93 5.62
CA LYS A 132 0.71 -7.24 4.32
C LYS A 132 -0.64 -6.69 3.86
N ASP A 133 -1.71 -7.44 4.09
CA ASP A 133 -3.08 -7.05 3.76
C ASP A 133 -3.56 -5.84 4.57
N LYS A 134 -3.10 -5.71 5.82
CA LYS A 134 -3.45 -4.61 6.72
C LYS A 134 -3.08 -3.23 6.16
N LEU A 135 -2.09 -3.14 5.26
CA LEU A 135 -1.77 -1.90 4.55
C LEU A 135 -2.93 -1.43 3.66
N ALA A 136 -3.56 -2.34 2.93
CA ALA A 136 -4.71 -2.00 2.09
C ALA A 136 -5.91 -1.57 2.95
N HIS A 137 -6.12 -2.21 4.10
CA HIS A 137 -7.12 -1.78 5.09
C HIS A 137 -6.83 -0.37 5.60
N PHE A 138 -5.60 -0.10 6.05
CA PHE A 138 -5.18 1.20 6.57
C PHE A 138 -5.42 2.32 5.55
N PHE A 139 -4.92 2.18 4.32
CA PHE A 139 -5.08 3.23 3.30
C PHE A 139 -6.51 3.30 2.74
N GLY A 140 -7.23 2.18 2.67
CA GLY A 140 -8.62 2.15 2.24
C GLY A 140 -9.53 2.90 3.22
N SER A 141 -9.39 2.63 4.51
CA SER A 141 -10.11 3.38 5.54
C SER A 141 -9.69 4.85 5.59
N ALA A 142 -8.41 5.16 5.37
CA ALA A 142 -7.95 6.54 5.24
C ALA A 142 -8.61 7.26 4.05
N PHE A 143 -8.66 6.63 2.87
CA PHE A 143 -9.33 7.17 1.69
C PHE A 143 -10.80 7.50 1.97
N LEU A 144 -11.53 6.55 2.54
CA LEU A 144 -12.95 6.71 2.83
C LEU A 144 -13.19 7.84 3.82
N ARG A 145 -12.42 7.86 4.90
CA ARG A 145 -12.55 8.89 5.94
C ARG A 145 -12.17 10.27 5.42
N TYR A 146 -11.12 10.35 4.61
CA TYR A 146 -10.65 11.60 4.03
C TYR A 146 -11.73 12.23 3.13
N ASN A 147 -12.35 11.44 2.26
CA ASN A 147 -13.30 11.92 1.25
C ASN A 147 -14.75 12.02 1.75
N PHE A 148 -15.19 11.06 2.57
CA PHE A 148 -16.61 10.88 2.83
C PHE A 148 -17.06 11.21 4.26
N GLY A 149 -16.14 11.59 5.17
CA GLY A 149 -16.36 12.31 6.44
C GLY A 149 -17.46 11.82 7.40
N TRP A 150 -18.71 11.75 6.96
CA TRP A 150 -19.90 11.30 7.70
C TRP A 150 -20.55 10.02 7.16
N PHE A 151 -20.06 9.49 6.03
CA PHE A 151 -20.65 8.27 5.45
C PHE A 151 -20.29 7.04 6.28
N ASN A 152 -21.31 6.23 6.56
CA ASN A 152 -21.23 5.08 7.44
C ASN A 152 -20.32 4.01 6.80
N LEU A 153 -19.06 3.92 7.28
CA LEU A 153 -18.01 2.99 6.86
C LEU A 153 -18.54 1.55 6.69
N SER A 154 -19.52 1.17 7.50
CA SER A 154 -20.23 -0.12 7.47
C SER A 154 -20.79 -0.51 6.10
N LYS A 155 -21.18 0.44 5.25
CA LYS A 155 -21.86 0.14 3.96
C LYS A 155 -20.89 -0.04 2.78
N PHE A 156 -19.76 0.69 2.78
CA PHE A 156 -18.68 0.47 1.80
C PHE A 156 -17.85 -0.76 2.19
N MET A 157 -17.58 -0.93 3.50
CA MET A 157 -16.93 -2.13 4.01
C MET A 157 -17.83 -3.34 3.77
N GLY A 158 -19.14 -3.30 3.98
CA GLY A 158 -20.02 -4.44 3.66
C GLY A 158 -19.83 -5.01 2.24
N ILE A 159 -19.62 -4.17 1.21
CA ILE A 159 -19.45 -4.62 -0.18
C ILE A 159 -17.99 -4.95 -0.51
N PHE A 160 -17.03 -4.14 -0.04
CA PHE A 160 -15.60 -4.31 -0.35
C PHE A 160 -14.94 -5.39 0.53
N VAL A 161 -15.36 -5.49 1.79
CA VAL A 161 -14.89 -6.44 2.80
C VAL A 161 -15.53 -7.81 2.58
N GLU A 162 -16.84 -7.97 2.37
CA GLU A 162 -17.42 -9.32 2.15
C GLU A 162 -16.76 -10.05 0.96
N GLN A 163 -16.45 -9.35 -0.14
CA GLN A 163 -15.90 -9.97 -1.35
C GLN A 163 -14.37 -10.16 -1.32
N VAL A 164 -13.64 -9.35 -0.55
CA VAL A 164 -12.19 -9.51 -0.30
C VAL A 164 -11.97 -10.54 0.82
N GLU A 165 -12.79 -10.51 1.85
CA GLU A 165 -12.76 -11.44 2.98
C GLU A 165 -13.15 -12.86 2.57
N GLU A 166 -14.06 -13.08 1.63
CA GLU A 166 -14.38 -14.45 1.18
C GLU A 166 -13.16 -15.18 0.58
N LYS A 167 -12.13 -14.45 0.13
CA LYS A 167 -10.82 -15.02 -0.21
C LYS A 167 -9.87 -15.20 0.95
N LEU A 168 -9.94 -14.33 1.95
CA LEU A 168 -9.25 -14.49 3.23
C LEU A 168 -9.83 -15.68 4.01
N PHE A 169 -11.13 -15.96 3.86
CA PHE A 169 -11.95 -16.90 4.62
C PHE A 169 -12.20 -18.24 3.93
N VAL A 170 -11.31 -18.66 3.03
CA VAL A 170 -11.21 -20.11 2.80
C VAL A 170 -10.92 -20.84 4.12
N ASN A 171 -10.54 -20.15 5.23
CA ASN A 171 -10.55 -20.70 6.59
C ASN A 171 -10.70 -19.76 7.84
N GLY A 172 -11.23 -18.51 7.84
CA GLY A 172 -11.49 -17.89 9.18
C GLY A 172 -11.88 -16.42 9.34
N SER A 173 -13.02 -16.18 10.00
CA SER A 173 -13.63 -14.95 10.60
C SER A 173 -12.89 -13.59 10.59
N ILE A 174 -13.68 -12.50 10.52
CA ILE A 174 -13.25 -11.10 10.74
C ILE A 174 -12.34 -11.02 11.96
N SER A 175 -11.08 -10.63 11.75
CA SER A 175 -10.14 -10.54 12.87
C SER A 175 -10.30 -9.20 13.58
N GLY A 176 -10.20 -9.17 14.91
CA GLY A 176 -10.22 -7.93 15.67
C GLY A 176 -9.12 -6.94 15.23
N LYS A 177 -8.01 -7.46 14.68
CA LYS A 177 -6.92 -6.65 14.12
C LYS A 177 -7.35 -5.88 12.88
N ASP A 178 -8.22 -6.44 12.03
CA ASP A 178 -8.77 -5.75 10.85
C ASP A 178 -9.60 -4.54 11.25
N ILE A 179 -10.44 -4.68 12.27
CA ILE A 179 -11.25 -3.58 12.81
C ILE A 179 -10.34 -2.48 13.35
N VAL A 180 -9.32 -2.85 14.13
CA VAL A 180 -8.39 -1.87 14.71
C VAL A 180 -7.62 -1.13 13.61
N ILE A 181 -7.07 -1.82 12.61
CA ILE A 181 -6.30 -1.14 11.55
C ILE A 181 -7.18 -0.21 10.72
N ASN A 182 -8.45 -0.54 10.49
CA ASN A 182 -9.39 0.35 9.81
C ASN A 182 -9.52 1.68 10.58
N HIS A 183 -9.77 1.62 11.89
CA HIS A 183 -9.86 2.81 12.74
C HIS A 183 -8.55 3.60 12.81
N ILE A 184 -7.41 2.91 12.83
CA ILE A 184 -6.09 3.57 12.77
C ILE A 184 -5.92 4.31 11.42
N GLY A 185 -6.41 3.75 10.32
CA GLY A 185 -6.46 4.42 9.00
C GLY A 185 -7.38 5.64 8.99
N GLU A 186 -8.55 5.55 9.60
CA GLU A 186 -9.46 6.71 9.76
C GLU A 186 -8.80 7.83 10.57
N LEU A 187 -8.17 7.48 11.69
CA LEU A 187 -7.44 8.41 12.54
C LEU A 187 -6.31 9.09 11.77
N PHE A 188 -5.57 8.35 10.94
CA PHE A 188 -4.53 8.91 10.09
C PHE A 188 -5.09 9.97 9.13
N ALA A 189 -6.18 9.67 8.42
CA ALA A 189 -6.81 10.63 7.52
C ALA A 189 -7.29 11.91 8.24
N GLU A 190 -7.87 11.79 9.43
CA GLU A 190 -8.27 12.95 10.24
C GLU A 190 -7.06 13.76 10.73
N THR A 191 -5.98 13.08 11.10
CA THR A 191 -4.77 13.76 11.58
C THR A 191 -4.10 14.52 10.44
N VAL A 192 -4.03 13.92 9.24
CA VAL A 192 -3.43 14.52 8.05
C VAL A 192 -4.16 15.80 7.60
N LYS A 193 -5.49 15.87 7.75
CA LYS A 193 -6.27 17.11 7.48
C LYS A 193 -5.78 18.31 8.32
N ASN A 194 -5.30 18.05 9.53
CA ASN A 194 -4.85 19.08 10.47
C ASN A 194 -3.33 19.27 10.46
N ASN A 195 -2.56 18.23 10.11
CA ASN A 195 -1.10 18.26 10.06
C ASN A 195 -0.58 17.38 8.92
N ASN A 196 -0.16 18.03 7.83
CA ASN A 196 0.33 17.37 6.62
C ASN A 196 1.71 16.71 6.74
N LYS A 197 2.39 16.86 7.89
CA LYS A 197 3.71 16.25 8.16
C LYS A 197 3.62 14.87 8.81
N ILE A 198 2.41 14.42 9.16
CA ILE A 198 2.20 13.13 9.82
C ILE A 198 2.48 12.00 8.83
N LEU A 199 3.25 11.01 9.29
CA LEU A 199 3.56 9.81 8.55
C LEU A 199 2.70 8.62 9.03
N PRO A 200 2.45 7.62 8.17
CA PRO A 200 1.73 6.41 8.57
C PRO A 200 2.30 5.76 9.83
N SER A 201 3.63 5.70 9.97
CA SER A 201 4.28 5.08 11.13
C SER A 201 3.97 5.79 12.46
N ASP A 202 3.71 7.10 12.44
CA ASP A 202 3.34 7.85 13.65
C ASP A 202 2.00 7.36 14.21
N ILE A 203 1.06 7.04 13.32
CA ILE A 203 -0.28 6.58 13.68
C ILE A 203 -0.33 5.07 13.89
N LEU A 204 0.41 4.28 13.11
CA LEU A 204 0.49 2.81 13.28
C LEU A 204 1.06 2.42 14.66
N LYS A 205 1.97 3.22 15.23
CA LYS A 205 2.52 3.00 16.58
C LYS A 205 1.47 3.10 17.69
N ILE A 206 0.35 3.79 17.46
CA ILE A 206 -0.76 3.88 18.44
C ILE A 206 -1.31 2.50 18.76
N TYR A 207 -1.25 1.55 17.82
CA TYR A 207 -1.62 0.15 18.08
C TYR A 207 -0.90 -0.40 19.32
N GLN A 208 0.39 -0.10 19.49
CA GLN A 208 1.19 -0.61 20.60
C GLN A 208 0.70 -0.07 21.94
N LEU A 209 0.20 1.17 21.96
CA LEU A 209 -0.33 1.81 23.18
C LEU A 209 -1.64 1.16 23.65
N LEU A 210 -2.44 0.60 22.74
CA LEU A 210 -3.68 -0.10 23.09
C LEU A 210 -3.45 -1.36 23.93
N PHE A 211 -2.23 -1.91 23.92
CA PHE A 211 -1.85 -3.12 24.65
C PHE A 211 -0.88 -2.85 25.81
N LEU A 212 -0.57 -1.58 26.07
CA LEU A 212 0.29 -1.19 27.18
C LEU A 212 -0.47 -1.37 28.51
N LYS A 213 -0.09 -2.38 29.30
CA LYS A 213 -0.56 -2.53 30.67
C LYS A 213 0.41 -1.85 31.62
N VAL A 214 0.01 -0.73 32.21
CA VAL A 214 0.75 -0.11 33.31
C VAL A 214 0.33 -0.79 34.60
N TYR A 215 1.25 -1.54 35.20
CA TYR A 215 1.10 -1.98 36.58
C TYR A 215 1.55 -0.81 37.47
N LEU A 216 0.59 -0.19 38.15
CA LEU A 216 0.82 0.84 39.17
C LEU A 216 1.02 0.19 40.54
#